data_AF-A0A3S4JMK2-F1
#
_entry.id   AF-A0A3S4JMK2-F1
#
_cell.length_a   1.000
_cell.length_b   1.000
_cell.length_c   1.000
_cell.angle_alpha   90.00
_cell.angle_beta   90.00
_cell.angle_gamma   90.00
#
_symmetry.space_group_name_H-M   'P 1'
#
loop_
_entity.id
_entity.type
_entity.pdbx_description
1 polymer ?
#
loop_
_entity_poly.entity_id
_entity_poly.type
_entity_poly.pdbx_seq_one_letter_code
_entity_poly.pdbx_strand_id
1 'polypeptide(L)' 'MQQIDFYMVDAFSTATFGGNAAAVCPLTEWLPDETLLKNVQTA' A
#
# COMPACT_ATOMS: atom_id res chain seq x y z
N MET A 1 13.94 -1.73 -11.87
CA MET A 1 12.68 -1.59 -11.10
C MET A 1 12.51 -2.86 -10.31
N GLN A 2 12.32 -2.76 -9.00
CA GLN A 2 11.92 -3.93 -8.21
C GLN A 2 10.41 -4.10 -8.35
N GLN A 3 9.98 -5.34 -8.53
CA GLN A 3 8.56 -5.68 -8.52
C GLN A 3 8.14 -5.86 -7.07
N ILE A 4 7.12 -5.10 -6.65
CA ILE A 4 6.55 -5.18 -5.30
C ILE A 4 5.08 -5.54 -5.47
N ASP A 5 4.63 -6.55 -4.75
CA ASP A 5 3.23 -6.95 -4.78
C ASP A 5 2.35 -5.85 -4.18
N PHE A 6 1.23 -5.58 -4.83
CA PHE A 6 0.31 -4.51 -4.48
C PHE A 6 -1.09 -5.07 -4.27
N TYR A 7 -1.67 -4.75 -3.12
CA TYR A 7 -3.02 -5.14 -2.76
C TYR A 7 -3.82 -3.93 -2.32
N MET A 8 -5.03 -3.79 -2.85
CA MET A 8 -6.01 -2.83 -2.35
C MET A 8 -6.96 -3.51 -1.39
N VAL A 9 -7.17 -2.91 -0.22
CA VAL A 9 -8.12 -3.39 0.78
C VAL A 9 -9.01 -2.26 1.26
N ASP A 10 -10.23 -2.64 1.63
CA ASP A 10 -11.20 -1.78 2.29
C ASP A 10 -11.06 -1.94 3.81
N ALA A 11 -10.21 -1.12 4.43
CA ALA A 11 -9.95 -1.18 5.86
C ALA A 11 -11.21 -0.80 6.66
N PHE A 12 -11.41 -1.45 7.82
CA PHE A 12 -12.56 -1.26 8.71
C PHE A 12 -13.92 -1.67 8.11
N SER A 13 -13.92 -2.44 7.02
CA SER A 13 -15.12 -3.00 6.41
C SER A 13 -14.92 -4.48 6.10
N THR A 14 -15.99 -5.27 6.13
CA THR A 14 -16.04 -6.64 5.61
C THR A 14 -16.78 -6.73 4.27
N ALA A 15 -17.25 -5.61 3.74
CA ALA A 15 -17.91 -5.48 2.45
C ALA A 15 -17.07 -4.60 1.52
N THR A 16 -17.12 -4.89 0.22
CA THR A 16 -16.46 -4.09 -0.82
C THR A 16 -17.09 -2.70 -0.93
N PHE A 17 -16.26 -1.70 -1.23
CA PHE A 17 -16.64 -0.28 -1.30
C PHE A 17 -17.17 0.29 0.03
N GLY A 18 -16.74 -0.29 1.15
CA GLY A 18 -17.02 0.20 2.50
C GLY A 18 -15.73 0.55 3.24
N GLY A 19 -15.82 1.34 4.31
CA GLY A 19 -14.65 1.69 5.11
C GLY A 19 -13.67 2.62 4.38
N ASN A 20 -12.36 2.41 4.58
CA ASN A 20 -11.30 3.23 3.99
C ASN A 20 -10.42 2.43 3.04
N ALA A 21 -10.34 2.87 1.78
CA ALA A 21 -9.44 2.28 0.80
C ALA A 21 -7.98 2.47 1.23
N ALA A 22 -7.22 1.37 1.28
CA ALA A 22 -5.83 1.37 1.65
C ALA A 22 -5.01 0.45 0.74
N ALA A 23 -3.87 0.94 0.27
CA ALA A 23 -2.87 0.16 -0.44
C ALA A 23 -1.95 -0.56 0.55
N VAL A 24 -1.68 -1.84 0.31
CA VAL A 24 -0.75 -2.66 1.08
C VAL A 24 0.31 -3.22 0.14
N CYS A 25 1.57 -2.88 0.41
CA CYS A 25 2.73 -3.36 -0.32
C CYS A 25 3.66 -4.10 0.64
N PRO A 26 3.60 -5.45 0.72
CA PRO A 26 4.50 -6.21 1.59
C PRO A 26 5.95 -6.03 1.15
N LEU A 27 6.82 -5.67 2.10
CA LEU A 27 8.25 -5.50 1.85
C LEU A 27 9.04 -6.55 2.63
N THR A 28 10.05 -7.14 2.01
CA THR A 28 10.97 -8.07 2.68
C THR A 28 11.91 -7.36 3.64
N GLU A 29 12.20 -6.08 3.38
CA GLU A 29 13.03 -5.21 4.21
C GLU A 29 12.54 -3.76 4.12
N TRP A 30 12.93 -2.94 5.08
CA TRP A 30 12.55 -1.54 5.09
C TRP A 30 13.24 -0.78 3.96
N LEU A 31 12.46 -0.04 3.17
CA LEU A 31 13.00 0.85 2.14
C LEU A 31 13.41 2.19 2.76
N PRO A 32 14.34 2.93 2.15
CA PRO A 32 14.66 4.28 2.59
C PRO A 32 13.41 5.17 2.61
N ASP A 33 13.31 6.04 3.62
CA ASP A 33 12.13 6.88 3.85
C ASP A 33 11.76 7.76 2.64
N GLU A 34 12.74 8.28 1.91
CA GLU A 34 12.51 9.04 0.68
C GLU A 34 11.81 8.20 -0.40
N THR A 35 12.16 6.91 -0.48
CA THR A 35 11.53 5.97 -1.42
C THR A 35 10.11 5.64 -0.98
N LEU A 36 9.90 5.41 0.32
CA LEU A 36 8.56 5.18 0.88
C LEU A 36 7.65 6.40 0.65
N LEU A 37 8.13 7.61 0.94
CA LEU A 37 7.38 8.84 0.76
C LEU A 37 6.97 9.05 -0.69
N LYS A 38 7.89 8.83 -1.63
CA LYS A 38 7.61 8.94 -3.07
C LYS A 38 6.52 7.95 -3.50
N ASN A 39 6.60 6.71 -3.02
CA ASN A 39 5.63 5.67 -3.39
C ASN A 39 4.23 5.96 -2.83
N VAL A 40 4.12 6.53 -1.62
CA VAL A 40 2.83 6.90 -1.00
C VAL A 40 2.14 8.07 -1.70
N GLN A 41 2.89 9.04 -2.24
CA GLN A 41 2.29 10.20 -2.92
C GLN A 41 1.70 9.88 -4.30
N THR A 42 2.16 8.79 -4.92
CA THR A 42 1.78 8.39 -6.28
C THR A 42 0.86 7.18 -6.36
N ALA A 43 0.59 6.54 -5.21
CA ALA A 43 -0.29 5.38 -5.09
C ALA A 43 -1.76 5.79 -4.99
#